data_AF-A0A8C7MS76-F1
#
_entry.id   AF-A0A8C7MS76-F1
#
_cell.length_a   1.000
_cell.length_b   1.000
_cell.length_c   1.000
_cell.angle_alpha   90.00
_cell.angle_beta   90.00
_cell.angle_gamma   90.00
#
_symmetry.space_group_name_H-M   'P 1'
#
loop_
_entity.id
_entity.type
_entity.pdbx_description
1 polymer ?
#
loop_
_entity_poly.entity_id
_entity_poly.type
_entity_poly.pdbx_seq_one_letter_code
_entity_poly.pdbx_strand_id
1 'polypeptide(L)'
;LWSALCVLALFVATLALDNGLMRTPPMGWLAWERFRCDIDCQNDPKNCISEVLFRDMADRLAEDGWRELGYVYVNIDDCWASKDRDSNGRLQADPKRFPSGIPNLASYIHDRGLKLGIYGDMGTFTCGGYPGTPLDKITIDAQTFADWKVDMLKFDGCYSNATEQEQGYPAMSKALNATGRPIGYSCSWPAYQGGLPPKVNYTQLGEICNLWRNYGDIEDSWNSVLSIADWFFNNQDVLQPAAGPGRWNDPDMVCLFQTLHFTVEEMLLFNELTNLLCIFRVRR
;
A
#
# COMPACT_ATOMS: atom_id res chain seq x y z
N LEU A 1 -15.73 33.99 48.26
CA LEU A 1 -15.33 32.57 48.32
C LEU A 1 -16.55 31.81 47.81
N TRP A 2 -16.65 31.31 46.59
CA TRP A 2 -15.75 30.41 45.88
C TRP A 2 -15.79 30.70 44.36
N SER A 3 -14.62 30.80 43.74
CA SER A 3 -14.48 30.89 42.27
C SER A 3 -14.49 29.47 41.70
N ALA A 4 -15.45 29.15 40.84
CA ALA A 4 -15.44 27.90 40.09
C ALA A 4 -14.49 28.04 38.89
N LEU A 5 -13.33 27.39 38.97
CA LEU A 5 -12.41 27.22 37.84
C LEU A 5 -12.97 26.10 36.95
N CYS A 6 -13.54 26.44 35.79
CA CYS A 6 -13.78 25.47 34.73
C CYS A 6 -12.44 25.10 34.10
N VAL A 7 -11.94 23.90 34.42
CA VAL A 7 -10.82 23.28 33.71
C VAL A 7 -11.34 22.83 32.34
N LEU A 8 -11.00 23.59 31.30
CA LEU A 8 -11.12 23.14 29.91
C LEU A 8 -10.13 21.98 29.72
N ALA A 9 -10.66 20.76 29.66
CA ALA A 9 -9.90 19.61 29.20
C ALA A 9 -9.57 19.84 27.71
N LEU A 10 -8.32 20.19 27.42
CA LEU A 10 -7.77 20.10 26.08
C LEU A 10 -7.77 18.62 25.70
N PHE A 11 -8.75 18.22 24.88
CA PHE A 11 -8.65 16.97 24.14
C PHE A 11 -7.42 17.10 23.24
N VAL A 12 -6.34 16.40 23.60
CA VAL A 12 -5.24 16.13 22.67
C VAL A 12 -5.85 15.20 21.62
N ALA A 13 -6.32 15.78 20.51
CA ALA A 13 -6.61 15.01 19.31
C ALA A 13 -5.31 14.28 18.95
N THR A 14 -5.36 12.97 18.87
CA THR A 14 -4.24 12.16 18.38
C THR A 14 -3.91 12.66 16.98
N LEU A 15 -2.72 13.23 16.80
CA LEU A 15 -2.27 13.77 15.52
C LEU A 15 -1.87 12.59 14.64
N ALA A 16 -2.83 12.07 13.90
CA ALA A 16 -2.61 11.11 12.83
C ALA A 16 -1.61 11.65 11.78
N LEU A 17 -1.12 10.79 10.87
CA LEU A 17 -0.40 11.25 9.68
C LEU A 17 -1.33 12.13 8.85
N ASP A 18 -1.36 13.43 9.12
CA ASP A 18 -2.22 14.38 8.42
C ASP A 18 -1.51 14.92 7.17
N ASN A 19 -1.06 14.01 6.31
CA ASN A 19 -0.48 14.35 5.00
C ASN A 19 -1.55 14.77 3.98
N GLY A 20 -2.82 14.84 4.39
CA GLY A 20 -3.97 15.23 3.57
C GLY A 20 -4.46 14.15 2.60
N LEU A 21 -3.82 12.97 2.56
CA LEU A 21 -4.15 11.89 1.61
C LEU A 21 -5.13 10.87 2.21
N MET A 22 -5.72 10.04 1.33
CA MET A 22 -6.54 8.87 1.68
C MET A 22 -7.63 9.17 2.72
N ARG A 23 -8.30 10.32 2.62
CA ARG A 23 -9.45 10.69 3.48
C ARG A 23 -10.64 9.75 3.29
N THR A 24 -10.66 9.04 2.17
CA THR A 24 -11.43 7.81 1.91
C THR A 24 -10.44 6.68 1.61
N PRO A 25 -10.83 5.40 1.73
CA PRO A 25 -9.98 4.28 1.34
C PRO A 25 -9.45 4.46 -0.09
N PRO A 26 -8.16 4.15 -0.36
CA PRO A 26 -7.60 4.26 -1.70
C PRO A 26 -8.26 3.24 -2.64
N MET A 27 -8.55 3.66 -3.87
CA MET A 27 -9.12 2.80 -4.91
C MET A 27 -8.19 2.80 -6.12
N GLY A 28 -7.89 1.63 -6.65
CA GLY A 28 -6.97 1.46 -7.77
C GLY A 28 -6.75 0.00 -8.12
N TRP A 29 -5.63 -0.25 -8.78
CA TRP A 29 -5.16 -1.56 -9.22
C TRP A 29 -3.74 -1.79 -8.73
N LEU A 30 -3.44 -3.03 -8.33
CA LEU A 30 -2.12 -3.46 -7.83
C LEU A 30 -1.74 -4.78 -8.50
N ALA A 31 -0.50 -4.90 -8.96
CA ALA A 31 -0.08 -5.99 -9.84
C ALA A 31 0.01 -7.39 -9.17
N TRP A 32 0.22 -7.45 -7.86
CA TRP A 32 0.71 -8.64 -7.16
C TRP A 32 -0.16 -9.87 -7.33
N GLU A 33 -1.43 -9.82 -6.94
CA GLU A 33 -2.28 -11.02 -6.89
C GLU A 33 -2.33 -11.74 -8.25
N ARG A 34 -2.54 -10.97 -9.33
CA ARG A 34 -2.73 -11.55 -10.66
C ARG A 34 -1.43 -11.82 -11.41
N PHE A 35 -0.43 -10.94 -11.32
CA PHE A 35 0.78 -10.99 -12.15
C PHE A 35 2.03 -11.45 -11.37
N ARG A 36 1.97 -11.41 -10.03
CA ARG A 36 3.00 -11.91 -9.11
C ARG A 36 4.38 -11.40 -9.52
N CYS A 37 5.36 -12.29 -9.57
CA CYS A 37 6.74 -12.00 -9.96
C CYS A 37 7.07 -12.59 -11.35
N ASP A 38 6.14 -12.53 -12.31
CA ASP A 38 6.44 -12.94 -13.69
C ASP A 38 7.39 -11.93 -14.35
N ILE A 39 8.62 -12.34 -14.64
CA ILE A 39 9.65 -11.52 -15.28
C ILE A 39 10.06 -12.06 -16.65
N ASP A 40 9.41 -13.11 -17.14
CA ASP A 40 9.75 -13.73 -18.43
C ASP A 40 9.08 -13.00 -19.60
N CYS A 41 9.52 -11.76 -19.84
CA CYS A 41 9.01 -10.95 -20.95
C CYS A 41 9.36 -11.48 -22.34
N GLN A 42 10.18 -12.53 -22.46
CA GLN A 42 10.49 -13.15 -23.75
C GLN A 42 9.36 -14.10 -24.15
N ASN A 43 8.89 -14.92 -23.21
CA ASN A 43 7.86 -15.92 -23.48
C ASN A 43 6.45 -15.44 -23.09
N ASP A 44 6.33 -14.50 -22.14
CA ASP A 44 5.07 -13.88 -21.73
C ASP A 44 5.14 -12.34 -21.71
N PRO A 45 5.31 -11.69 -22.87
CA PRO A 45 5.49 -10.23 -22.97
C PRO A 45 4.26 -9.42 -22.57
N LYS A 46 3.08 -10.05 -22.42
CA LYS A 46 1.84 -9.36 -22.07
C LYS A 46 1.56 -9.36 -20.57
N ASN A 47 2.02 -10.38 -19.85
CA ASN A 47 1.76 -10.52 -18.42
C ASN A 47 2.98 -10.25 -17.54
N CYS A 48 4.20 -10.27 -18.11
CA CYS A 48 5.38 -9.98 -17.31
C CYS A 48 5.35 -8.57 -16.72
N ILE A 49 5.94 -8.41 -15.52
CA ILE A 49 6.10 -7.14 -14.81
C ILE A 49 7.02 -6.23 -15.63
N SER A 50 6.42 -5.33 -16.40
CA SER A 50 7.10 -4.44 -17.34
C SER A 50 6.35 -3.14 -17.51
N GLU A 51 7.01 -2.10 -18.03
CA GLU A 51 6.37 -0.81 -18.28
C GLU A 51 5.18 -0.91 -19.26
N VAL A 52 5.19 -1.92 -20.14
CA VAL A 52 4.08 -2.18 -21.08
C VAL A 52 2.82 -2.58 -20.32
N LEU A 53 2.93 -3.49 -19.34
CA LEU A 53 1.81 -3.90 -18.50
C LEU A 53 1.19 -2.71 -17.76
N PHE A 54 2.02 -1.87 -17.13
CA PHE A 54 1.51 -0.73 -16.36
C PHE A 54 0.92 0.38 -17.24
N ARG A 55 1.44 0.58 -18.46
CA ARG A 55 0.84 1.49 -19.44
C ARG A 55 -0.52 0.99 -19.91
N ASP A 56 -0.62 -0.31 -20.22
CA ASP A 56 -1.89 -0.93 -20.63
C ASP A 56 -2.95 -0.80 -19.51
N MET A 57 -2.60 -1.14 -18.27
CA MET A 57 -3.52 -0.99 -17.14
C MET A 57 -3.92 0.47 -16.89
N ALA A 58 -3.00 1.43 -17.09
CA ALA A 58 -3.33 2.84 -17.01
C ALA A 58 -4.30 3.28 -18.12
N ASP A 59 -4.15 2.79 -19.36
CA ASP A 59 -5.11 3.02 -20.44
C ASP A 59 -6.48 2.42 -20.07
N ARG A 60 -6.54 1.16 -19.61
CA ARG A 60 -7.81 0.53 -19.21
C ARG A 60 -8.50 1.30 -18.08
N LEU A 61 -7.76 1.73 -17.05
CA LEU A 61 -8.35 2.50 -15.95
C LEU A 61 -8.91 3.85 -16.42
N ALA A 62 -8.23 4.51 -17.37
CA ALA A 62 -8.62 5.83 -17.86
C ALA A 62 -9.72 5.82 -18.93
N GLU A 63 -9.85 4.73 -19.69
CA GLU A 63 -10.73 4.63 -20.86
C GLU A 63 -12.00 3.82 -20.59
N ASP A 64 -11.95 2.83 -19.68
CA ASP A 64 -13.04 1.86 -19.49
C ASP A 64 -13.99 2.21 -18.32
N GLY A 65 -13.88 3.43 -17.76
CA GLY A 65 -14.78 3.96 -16.74
C GLY A 65 -14.33 3.80 -15.28
N TRP A 66 -13.21 3.10 -15.03
CA TRP A 66 -12.71 2.85 -13.67
C TRP A 66 -12.29 4.12 -12.94
N ARG A 67 -11.58 5.02 -13.64
CA ARG A 67 -11.17 6.32 -13.09
C ARG A 67 -12.38 7.15 -12.67
N GLU A 68 -13.44 7.17 -13.47
CA GLU A 68 -14.69 7.89 -13.19
C GLU A 68 -15.41 7.32 -11.97
N LEU A 69 -15.23 6.03 -11.69
CA LEU A 69 -15.70 5.35 -10.48
C LEU A 69 -14.77 5.54 -9.27
N GLY A 70 -13.63 6.21 -9.44
CA GLY A 70 -12.70 6.55 -8.37
C GLY A 70 -11.45 5.67 -8.28
N TYR A 71 -11.29 4.67 -9.14
CA TYR A 71 -10.06 3.85 -9.20
C TYR A 71 -8.95 4.63 -9.90
N VAL A 72 -8.09 5.27 -9.10
CA VAL A 72 -7.10 6.23 -9.61
C VAL A 72 -5.65 5.81 -9.40
N TYR A 73 -5.38 4.81 -8.56
CA TYR A 73 -4.02 4.32 -8.31
C TYR A 73 -3.67 3.16 -9.25
N VAL A 74 -2.48 3.21 -9.87
CA VAL A 74 -1.84 2.11 -10.61
C VAL A 74 -0.56 1.78 -9.85
N ASN A 75 -0.55 0.66 -9.13
CA ASN A 75 0.49 0.35 -8.17
C ASN A 75 1.40 -0.78 -8.68
N ILE A 76 2.69 -0.47 -8.80
CA ILE A 76 3.75 -1.45 -9.00
C ILE A 76 3.99 -2.18 -7.67
N ASP A 77 3.97 -3.51 -7.69
CA ASP A 77 4.38 -4.35 -6.55
C ASP A 77 5.83 -4.83 -6.70
N ASP A 78 6.24 -5.91 -6.03
CA ASP A 78 7.61 -6.42 -6.09
C ASP A 78 8.06 -6.78 -7.53
N CYS A 79 9.36 -7.08 -7.68
CA CYS A 79 10.01 -7.54 -8.89
C CYS A 79 10.15 -6.49 -10.02
N TRP A 80 9.92 -5.21 -9.75
CA TRP A 80 10.14 -4.12 -10.73
C TRP A 80 11.61 -3.69 -10.86
N ALA A 81 12.37 -3.77 -9.77
CA ALA A 81 13.70 -3.19 -9.68
C ALA A 81 14.73 -4.00 -10.47
N SER A 82 15.85 -3.36 -10.82
CA SER A 82 17.09 -4.07 -11.14
C SER A 82 17.60 -4.83 -9.90
N LYS A 83 18.41 -5.87 -10.10
CA LYS A 83 19.07 -6.58 -9.00
C LYS A 83 20.18 -5.76 -8.33
N ASP A 84 20.66 -4.72 -9.01
CA ASP A 84 21.69 -3.82 -8.50
C ASP A 84 21.15 -2.40 -8.33
N ARG A 85 21.62 -1.70 -7.29
CA ARG A 85 21.50 -0.24 -7.17
C ARG A 85 22.47 0.45 -8.12
N ASP A 86 22.23 1.71 -8.44
CA ASP A 86 23.16 2.50 -9.26
C ASP A 86 24.47 2.82 -8.50
N SER A 87 25.42 3.49 -9.17
CA SER A 87 26.70 3.86 -8.57
C SER A 87 26.60 4.82 -7.38
N ASN A 88 25.46 5.51 -7.23
CA ASN A 88 25.16 6.40 -6.11
C ASN A 88 24.36 5.68 -5.00
N GLY A 89 24.08 4.39 -5.16
CA GLY A 89 23.31 3.58 -4.24
C GLY A 89 21.79 3.78 -4.33
N ARG A 90 21.28 4.44 -5.39
CA ARG A 90 19.84 4.60 -5.61
C ARG A 90 19.24 3.35 -6.23
N LEU A 91 17.97 3.09 -5.92
CA LEU A 91 17.19 2.10 -6.65
C LEU A 91 17.10 2.49 -8.13
N GLN A 92 17.03 1.49 -9.00
CA GLN A 92 16.79 1.66 -10.44
C GLN A 92 15.83 0.57 -10.91
N ALA A 93 14.97 0.88 -11.87
CA ALA A 93 14.12 -0.12 -12.50
C ALA A 93 14.94 -1.06 -13.36
N ASP A 94 14.42 -2.27 -13.60
CA ASP A 94 15.04 -3.19 -14.56
C ASP A 94 15.08 -2.55 -15.96
N PRO A 95 16.27 -2.33 -16.56
CA PRO A 95 16.40 -1.56 -17.79
C PRO A 95 15.84 -2.29 -19.03
N LYS A 96 15.61 -3.60 -18.95
CA LYS A 96 15.00 -4.36 -20.05
C LYS A 96 13.48 -4.28 -19.99
N ARG A 97 12.91 -4.32 -18.79
CA ARG A 97 11.45 -4.33 -18.57
C ARG A 97 10.85 -2.94 -18.42
N PHE A 98 11.64 -1.97 -17.97
CA PHE A 98 11.29 -0.56 -17.84
C PHE A 98 12.30 0.34 -18.57
N PRO A 99 12.50 0.17 -19.89
CA PRO A 99 13.52 0.89 -20.66
C PRO A 99 13.37 2.42 -20.62
N SER A 100 12.14 2.94 -20.42
CA SER A 100 11.91 4.38 -20.26
C SER A 100 12.13 4.88 -18.83
N GLY A 101 12.22 3.99 -17.84
CA GLY A 101 12.39 4.32 -16.43
C GLY A 101 11.11 4.82 -15.75
N ILE A 102 11.10 4.75 -14.41
CA ILE A 102 9.94 5.11 -13.58
C ILE A 102 9.46 6.55 -13.78
N PRO A 103 10.31 7.59 -13.93
CA PRO A 103 9.83 8.96 -14.17
C PRO A 103 8.94 9.11 -15.41
N ASN A 104 9.27 8.41 -16.49
CA ASN A 104 8.48 8.45 -17.72
C ASN A 104 7.17 7.69 -17.58
N LEU A 105 7.18 6.55 -16.86
CA LEU A 105 5.95 5.82 -16.53
C LEU A 105 5.03 6.66 -15.63
N ALA A 106 5.59 7.34 -14.62
CA ALA A 106 4.84 8.25 -13.75
C ALA A 106 4.18 9.37 -14.57
N SER A 107 4.92 10.04 -15.45
CA SER A 107 4.37 11.07 -16.33
C SER A 107 3.22 10.53 -17.20
N TYR A 108 3.39 9.35 -17.80
CA TYR A 108 2.38 8.72 -18.64
C TYR A 108 1.07 8.42 -17.89
N ILE A 109 1.19 7.96 -16.64
CA ILE A 109 0.05 7.68 -15.74
C ILE A 109 -0.61 9.00 -15.30
N HIS A 110 0.19 10.03 -14.97
CA HIS A 110 -0.33 11.34 -14.58
C HIS A 110 -1.07 12.06 -15.70
N ASP A 111 -0.62 11.93 -16.96
CA ASP A 111 -1.29 12.50 -18.14
C ASP A 111 -2.70 11.91 -18.35
N ARG A 112 -3.00 10.76 -17.72
CA ARG A 112 -4.32 10.11 -17.69
C ARG A 112 -5.14 10.46 -16.46
N GLY A 113 -4.68 11.39 -15.62
CA GLY A 113 -5.34 11.74 -14.37
C GLY A 113 -5.30 10.62 -13.32
N LEU A 114 -4.37 9.68 -13.47
CA LEU A 114 -4.13 8.58 -12.53
C LEU A 114 -2.92 8.89 -11.64
N LYS A 115 -2.65 8.02 -10.68
CA LYS A 115 -1.59 8.11 -9.67
C LYS A 115 -0.72 6.85 -9.72
N LEU A 116 0.59 7.00 -9.64
CA LEU A 116 1.54 5.88 -9.63
C LEU A 116 1.85 5.46 -8.20
N GLY A 117 1.62 4.20 -7.86
CA GLY A 117 2.20 3.57 -6.66
C GLY A 117 3.45 2.75 -7.00
N ILE A 118 4.34 2.61 -6.03
CA ILE A 118 5.52 1.76 -6.12
C ILE A 118 5.69 0.92 -4.86
N TYR A 119 6.55 -0.10 -4.96
CA TYR A 119 6.87 -1.02 -3.89
C TYR A 119 8.31 -0.86 -3.42
N GLY A 120 8.49 -0.91 -2.11
CA GLY A 120 9.77 -1.14 -1.43
C GLY A 120 9.58 -2.12 -0.27
N ASP A 121 10.68 -2.50 0.37
CA ASP A 121 10.68 -3.44 1.49
C ASP A 121 11.58 -2.93 2.61
N MET A 122 11.07 -2.89 3.84
CA MET A 122 11.86 -2.66 5.04
C MET A 122 12.68 -3.90 5.37
N GLY A 123 13.81 -4.05 4.68
CA GLY A 123 14.73 -5.16 4.87
C GLY A 123 15.93 -5.10 3.93
N THR A 124 16.76 -6.13 4.01
CA THR A 124 17.94 -6.24 3.11
C THR A 124 17.56 -6.62 1.69
N PHE A 125 16.47 -7.37 1.52
CA PHE A 125 15.89 -7.74 0.23
C PHE A 125 14.37 -7.58 0.28
N THR A 126 13.76 -7.44 -0.89
CA THR A 126 12.31 -7.63 -1.05
C THR A 126 11.95 -9.11 -0.89
N CYS A 127 10.68 -9.44 -0.65
CA CYS A 127 10.21 -10.81 -0.60
C CYS A 127 10.58 -11.64 -1.86
N GLY A 128 10.60 -11.03 -3.04
CA GLY A 128 11.07 -11.57 -4.33
C GLY A 128 12.59 -11.52 -4.55
N GLY A 129 13.36 -11.16 -3.52
CA GLY A 129 14.83 -11.16 -3.54
C GLY A 129 15.45 -10.03 -4.37
N TYR A 130 14.79 -8.88 -4.50
CA TYR A 130 15.34 -7.66 -5.10
C TYR A 130 15.97 -6.76 -4.01
N PRO A 131 16.73 -5.71 -4.34
CA PRO A 131 17.30 -4.82 -3.33
C PRO A 131 16.24 -4.24 -2.40
N GLY A 132 16.33 -4.54 -1.10
CA GLY A 132 15.46 -3.96 -0.08
C GLY A 132 15.93 -2.56 0.34
N THR A 133 15.20 -1.96 1.26
CA THR A 133 15.50 -0.65 1.87
C THR A 133 15.90 -0.85 3.34
N PRO A 134 17.18 -1.20 3.64
CA PRO A 134 17.67 -1.22 5.00
C PRO A 134 17.71 0.19 5.61
N LEU A 135 17.92 0.28 6.93
CA LEU A 135 17.83 1.54 7.68
C LEU A 135 18.68 2.68 7.10
N ASP A 136 19.87 2.39 6.57
CA ASP A 136 20.79 3.36 5.97
C ASP A 136 20.35 3.84 4.57
N LYS A 137 19.37 3.18 3.94
CA LYS A 137 18.84 3.52 2.61
C LYS A 137 17.51 4.26 2.63
N ILE A 138 16.83 4.33 3.77
CA ILE A 138 15.51 4.96 3.91
C ILE A 138 15.47 6.36 3.30
N THR A 139 16.41 7.24 3.67
CA THR A 139 16.41 8.64 3.19
C THR A 139 16.62 8.74 1.69
N ILE A 140 17.57 7.97 1.13
CA ILE A 140 17.88 8.02 -0.31
C ILE A 140 16.74 7.41 -1.15
N ASP A 141 16.08 6.38 -0.65
CA ASP A 141 14.99 5.73 -1.37
C ASP A 141 13.70 6.56 -1.31
N ALA A 142 13.37 7.15 -0.15
CA ALA A 142 12.27 8.11 -0.04
C ALA A 142 12.46 9.28 -1.02
N GLN A 143 13.66 9.86 -1.07
CA GLN A 143 13.98 10.92 -2.04
C GLN A 143 13.90 10.41 -3.47
N THR A 144 14.32 9.16 -3.73
CA THR A 144 14.25 8.55 -5.07
C THR A 144 12.81 8.45 -5.57
N PHE A 145 11.89 7.98 -4.73
CA PHE A 145 10.47 7.90 -5.07
C PHE A 145 9.86 9.29 -5.30
N ALA A 146 10.22 10.28 -4.49
CA ALA A 146 9.77 11.66 -4.67
C ALA A 146 10.29 12.29 -5.97
N ASP A 147 11.57 12.09 -6.31
CA ASP A 147 12.19 12.54 -7.56
C ASP A 147 11.49 11.94 -8.79
N TRP A 148 11.07 10.67 -8.68
CA TRP A 148 10.31 9.97 -9.71
C TRP A 148 8.82 10.33 -9.76
N LYS A 149 8.37 11.22 -8.88
CA LYS A 149 6.98 11.65 -8.74
C LYS A 149 6.01 10.50 -8.44
N VAL A 150 6.42 9.53 -7.63
CA VAL A 150 5.53 8.49 -7.12
C VAL A 150 4.48 9.08 -6.18
N ASP A 151 3.25 8.56 -6.19
CA ASP A 151 2.11 9.03 -5.39
C ASP A 151 1.77 8.12 -4.20
N MET A 152 2.26 6.88 -4.21
CA MET A 152 2.03 5.91 -3.15
C MET A 152 3.22 4.94 -3.01
N LEU A 153 3.59 4.59 -1.78
CA LEU A 153 4.56 3.56 -1.47
C LEU A 153 3.87 2.44 -0.67
N LYS A 154 3.90 1.21 -1.18
CA LYS A 154 3.76 0.00 -0.36
C LYS A 154 5.14 -0.36 0.18
N PHE A 155 5.23 -0.56 1.49
CA PHE A 155 6.49 -0.86 2.17
C PHE A 155 6.37 -2.15 2.95
N ASP A 156 6.95 -3.20 2.39
CA ASP A 156 6.88 -4.55 2.94
C ASP A 156 7.91 -4.76 4.07
N GLY A 157 8.01 -5.98 4.60
CA GLY A 157 8.84 -6.26 5.77
C GLY A 157 9.60 -7.57 5.73
N CYS A 158 9.85 -8.13 4.55
CA CYS A 158 10.68 -9.33 4.42
C CYS A 158 12.15 -9.02 4.76
N TYR A 159 12.92 -10.04 5.12
CA TYR A 159 14.37 -9.90 5.36
C TYR A 159 14.77 -8.80 6.36
N SER A 160 13.93 -8.58 7.38
CA SER A 160 14.20 -7.75 8.55
C SER A 160 13.72 -8.42 9.84
N ASN A 161 14.23 -7.93 10.97
CA ASN A 161 13.78 -8.32 12.30
C ASN A 161 12.86 -7.26 12.93
N ALA A 162 12.23 -7.61 14.05
CA ALA A 162 11.28 -6.73 14.74
C ALA A 162 11.86 -5.35 15.12
N THR A 163 13.14 -5.29 15.54
CA THR A 163 13.82 -4.04 15.88
C THR A 163 14.03 -3.16 14.66
N GLU A 164 14.42 -3.75 13.53
CA GLU A 164 14.58 -3.02 12.27
C GLU A 164 13.25 -2.47 11.77
N GLN A 165 12.16 -3.24 11.88
CA GLN A 165 10.82 -2.78 11.51
C GLN A 165 10.34 -1.64 12.42
N GLU A 166 10.53 -1.77 13.74
CA GLU A 166 10.17 -0.74 14.73
C GLU A 166 10.87 0.60 14.47
N GLN A 167 12.10 0.57 13.96
CA GLN A 167 12.84 1.78 13.57
C GLN A 167 12.49 2.25 12.15
N GLY A 168 12.35 1.31 11.23
CA GLY A 168 12.29 1.55 9.80
C GLY A 168 10.98 2.16 9.32
N TYR A 169 9.83 1.63 9.79
CA TYR A 169 8.52 2.15 9.35
C TYR A 169 8.31 3.62 9.74
N PRO A 170 8.57 4.05 11.00
CA PRO A 170 8.53 5.47 11.36
C PRO A 170 9.58 6.32 10.62
N ALA A 171 10.79 5.78 10.42
CA ALA A 171 11.85 6.50 9.72
C ALA A 171 11.48 6.77 8.25
N MET A 172 10.87 5.80 7.56
CA MET A 172 10.38 5.97 6.19
C MET A 172 9.24 6.98 6.13
N SER A 173 8.28 6.94 7.05
CA SER A 173 7.22 7.97 7.15
C SER A 173 7.80 9.39 7.26
N LYS A 174 8.79 9.58 8.15
CA LYS A 174 9.50 10.85 8.31
C LYS A 174 10.27 11.24 7.05
N ALA A 175 10.94 10.28 6.40
CA ALA A 175 11.73 10.53 5.20
C ALA A 175 10.84 10.94 4.02
N LEU A 176 9.70 10.26 3.80
CA LEU A 176 8.71 10.63 2.78
C LEU A 176 8.19 12.05 3.01
N ASN A 177 7.81 12.38 4.25
CA ASN A 177 7.35 13.73 4.59
C ASN A 177 8.43 14.80 4.32
N ALA A 178 9.70 14.50 4.63
CA ALA A 178 10.81 15.42 4.41
C ALA A 178 11.09 15.73 2.93
N THR A 179 10.63 14.89 1.99
CA THR A 179 10.75 15.17 0.56
C THR A 179 9.86 16.34 0.09
N GLY A 180 8.83 16.69 0.87
CA GLY A 180 7.82 17.69 0.50
C GLY A 180 6.80 17.23 -0.55
N ARG A 181 6.93 16.01 -1.10
CA ARG A 181 5.92 15.42 -1.98
C ARG A 181 4.91 14.62 -1.14
N PRO A 182 3.60 14.86 -1.29
CA PRO A 182 2.59 13.97 -0.69
C PRO A 182 2.65 12.58 -1.34
N ILE A 183 3.08 11.59 -0.57
CA ILE A 183 3.14 10.17 -0.96
C ILE A 183 2.30 9.38 0.03
N GLY A 184 1.29 8.66 -0.46
CA GLY A 184 0.49 7.75 0.36
C GLY A 184 1.35 6.60 0.86
N TYR A 185 1.23 6.23 2.13
CA TYR A 185 2.13 5.23 2.72
C TYR A 185 1.37 4.02 3.25
N SER A 186 1.55 2.88 2.57
CA SER A 186 0.96 1.58 2.89
C SER A 186 1.98 0.70 3.59
N CYS A 187 1.70 0.35 4.85
CA CYS A 187 2.66 -0.31 5.73
C CYS A 187 2.29 -1.77 5.97
N SER A 188 3.16 -2.73 5.60
CA SER A 188 2.91 -4.14 5.93
C SER A 188 3.27 -4.52 7.37
N TRP A 189 3.83 -3.58 8.16
CA TRP A 189 4.38 -3.83 9.49
C TRP A 189 3.52 -4.73 10.40
N PRO A 190 2.19 -4.52 10.53
CA PRO A 190 1.39 -5.32 11.45
C PRO A 190 1.34 -6.79 11.07
N ALA A 191 1.26 -7.13 9.78
CA ALA A 191 1.23 -8.51 9.30
C ALA A 191 2.48 -9.29 9.75
N TYR A 192 3.65 -8.65 9.76
CA TYR A 192 4.92 -9.24 10.24
C TYR A 192 5.01 -9.34 11.77
N GLN A 193 4.12 -8.68 12.51
CA GLN A 193 4.07 -8.69 13.97
C GLN A 193 2.86 -9.46 14.52
N GLY A 194 2.09 -10.13 13.65
CA GLY A 194 0.92 -10.93 14.00
C GLY A 194 -0.40 -10.15 14.11
N GLY A 195 -0.41 -8.88 13.71
CA GLY A 195 -1.63 -8.09 13.51
C GLY A 195 -2.34 -7.61 14.77
N LEU A 196 -1.85 -7.91 15.97
CA LEU A 196 -2.57 -7.61 17.22
C LEU A 196 -1.69 -7.00 18.32
N PRO A 197 -2.28 -6.20 19.23
CA PRO A 197 -1.64 -5.79 20.47
C PRO A 197 -1.20 -7.01 21.32
N PRO A 198 -0.16 -6.88 22.16
CA PRO A 198 0.63 -5.66 22.40
C PRO A 198 1.75 -5.44 21.38
N LYS A 199 2.01 -6.37 20.46
CA LYS A 199 3.09 -6.25 19.46
C LYS A 199 2.80 -5.17 18.42
N VAL A 200 1.53 -4.95 18.09
CA VAL A 200 1.08 -3.92 17.17
C VAL A 200 0.43 -2.77 17.94
N ASN A 201 0.93 -1.55 17.71
CA ASN A 201 0.35 -0.32 18.24
C ASN A 201 -0.39 0.45 17.12
N TYR A 202 -1.70 0.26 17.03
CA TYR A 202 -2.53 0.91 16.02
C TYR A 202 -2.63 2.44 16.16
N THR A 203 -2.42 2.99 17.36
CA THR A 203 -2.33 4.44 17.54
C THR A 203 -1.12 4.98 16.78
N GLN A 204 0.05 4.36 16.99
CA GLN A 204 1.28 4.75 16.29
C GLN A 204 1.13 4.58 14.77
N LEU A 205 0.58 3.46 14.30
CA LEU A 205 0.36 3.24 12.87
C LEU A 205 -0.51 4.34 12.24
N GLY A 206 -1.56 4.77 12.93
CA GLY A 206 -2.39 5.90 12.50
C GLY A 206 -1.65 7.25 12.42
N GLU A 207 -0.52 7.40 13.12
CA GLU A 207 0.34 8.59 13.09
C GLU A 207 1.39 8.54 11.97
N ILE A 208 1.73 7.33 11.48
CA ILE A 208 2.84 7.16 10.54
C ILE A 208 2.43 6.61 9.17
N CYS A 209 1.27 5.96 9.02
CA CYS A 209 0.84 5.25 7.81
C CYS A 209 -0.57 5.67 7.38
N ASN A 210 -0.85 5.63 6.08
CA ASN A 210 -2.19 5.89 5.56
C ASN A 210 -3.08 4.63 5.49
N LEU A 211 -2.46 3.47 5.36
CA LEU A 211 -3.10 2.16 5.50
C LEU A 211 -2.06 1.13 5.92
N TRP A 212 -2.52 0.00 6.43
CA TRP A 212 -1.64 -1.08 6.86
C TRP A 212 -2.23 -2.45 6.67
N ARG A 213 -1.43 -3.38 6.15
CA ARG A 213 -1.81 -4.80 6.03
C ARG A 213 -1.77 -5.45 7.40
N ASN A 214 -2.91 -5.97 7.84
CA ASN A 214 -3.06 -6.54 9.19
C ASN A 214 -2.71 -8.03 9.25
N TYR A 215 -2.96 -8.77 8.17
CA TYR A 215 -2.99 -10.22 8.15
C TYR A 215 -2.30 -10.81 6.90
N GLY A 216 -2.34 -12.14 6.75
CA GLY A 216 -1.71 -12.86 5.65
C GLY A 216 -2.20 -12.42 4.27
N ASP A 217 -1.42 -12.78 3.25
CA ASP A 217 -1.73 -12.46 1.86
C ASP A 217 -2.98 -13.17 1.37
N ILE A 218 -3.78 -12.44 0.58
CA ILE A 218 -4.90 -13.00 -0.14
C ILE A 218 -4.38 -13.88 -1.29
N GLU A 219 -5.13 -14.93 -1.54
CA GLU A 219 -4.91 -15.85 -2.66
C GLU A 219 -6.21 -15.99 -3.43
N ASP A 220 -6.15 -16.33 -4.72
CA ASP A 220 -7.31 -16.57 -5.58
C ASP A 220 -8.09 -17.83 -5.17
N SER A 221 -8.68 -17.80 -3.98
CA SER A 221 -9.52 -18.85 -3.43
C SER A 221 -10.52 -18.29 -2.41
N TRP A 222 -11.74 -18.83 -2.42
CA TRP A 222 -12.77 -18.48 -1.44
C TRP A 222 -12.34 -18.75 0.00
N ASN A 223 -11.54 -19.80 0.22
CA ASN A 223 -10.99 -20.10 1.54
C ASN A 223 -10.07 -18.98 2.07
N SER A 224 -9.28 -18.35 1.20
CA SER A 224 -8.42 -17.22 1.59
C SER A 224 -9.27 -16.02 2.01
N VAL A 225 -10.29 -15.70 1.21
CA VAL A 225 -11.26 -14.64 1.52
C VAL A 225 -11.94 -14.86 2.86
N LEU A 226 -12.50 -16.06 3.09
CA LEU A 226 -13.16 -16.40 4.35
C LEU A 226 -12.19 -16.32 5.54
N SER A 227 -10.97 -16.82 5.38
CA SER A 227 -9.94 -16.77 6.43
C SER A 227 -9.62 -15.33 6.84
N ILE A 228 -9.49 -14.41 5.86
CA ILE A 228 -9.27 -12.99 6.13
C ILE A 228 -10.49 -12.37 6.81
N ALA A 229 -11.69 -12.62 6.27
CA ALA A 229 -12.94 -12.08 6.83
C ALA A 229 -13.16 -12.54 8.28
N ASP A 230 -12.97 -13.83 8.56
CA ASP A 230 -13.07 -14.39 9.91
C ASP A 230 -12.05 -13.78 10.85
N TRP A 231 -10.79 -13.60 10.41
CA TRP A 231 -9.76 -12.99 11.24
C TRP A 231 -10.11 -11.54 11.59
N PHE A 232 -10.56 -10.74 10.62
CA PHE A 232 -10.97 -9.36 10.87
C PHE A 232 -12.21 -9.29 11.78
N PHE A 233 -13.21 -10.14 11.55
CA PHE A 233 -14.43 -10.20 12.37
C PHE A 233 -14.11 -10.55 13.82
N ASN A 234 -13.26 -11.55 14.05
CA ASN A 234 -12.86 -11.99 15.39
C ASN A 234 -12.02 -10.95 16.14
N ASN A 235 -11.43 -9.98 15.44
CA ASN A 235 -10.58 -8.94 16.01
C ASN A 235 -11.17 -7.52 15.86
N GLN A 236 -12.45 -7.40 15.48
CA GLN A 236 -13.07 -6.12 15.13
C GLN A 236 -13.04 -5.07 16.25
N ASP A 237 -13.09 -5.48 17.51
CA ASP A 237 -13.05 -4.56 18.67
C ASP A 237 -11.74 -3.78 18.75
N VAL A 238 -10.65 -4.35 18.20
CA VAL A 238 -9.34 -3.69 18.10
C VAL A 238 -9.22 -2.91 16.79
N LEU A 239 -9.66 -3.52 15.68
CA LEU A 239 -9.42 -3.01 14.33
C LEU A 239 -10.37 -1.87 13.95
N GLN A 240 -11.65 -1.96 14.31
CA GLN A 240 -12.67 -0.98 13.94
C GLN A 240 -12.34 0.44 14.43
N PRO A 241 -11.93 0.65 15.70
CA PRO A 241 -11.61 1.99 16.18
C PRO A 241 -10.31 2.56 15.60
N ALA A 242 -9.43 1.70 15.06
CA ALA A 242 -8.15 2.11 14.47
C ALA A 242 -8.33 2.78 13.09
N ALA A 243 -9.36 2.42 12.35
CA ALA A 243 -9.63 2.95 11.01
C ALA A 243 -10.36 4.31 11.04
N GLY A 244 -10.09 5.14 10.03
CA GLY A 244 -10.74 6.42 9.81
C GLY A 244 -10.09 7.23 8.68
N PRO A 245 -10.59 8.44 8.37
CA PRO A 245 -10.03 9.27 7.31
C PRO A 245 -8.51 9.46 7.43
N GLY A 246 -7.77 9.00 6.41
CA GLY A 246 -6.32 9.07 6.35
C GLY A 246 -5.58 7.89 6.97
N ARG A 247 -6.27 6.89 7.54
CA ARG A 247 -5.70 5.72 8.22
C ARG A 247 -6.61 4.49 8.13
N TRP A 248 -6.24 3.47 7.35
CA TRP A 248 -7.13 2.34 7.06
C TRP A 248 -6.52 0.98 7.41
N ASN A 249 -7.35 0.06 7.92
CA ASN A 249 -6.98 -1.34 7.89
C ASN A 249 -7.06 -1.85 6.45
N ASP A 250 -6.11 -2.70 6.06
CA ASP A 250 -6.01 -3.27 4.72
C ASP A 250 -6.14 -4.80 4.80
N PRO A 251 -7.30 -5.37 4.39
CA PRO A 251 -7.52 -6.82 4.30
C PRO A 251 -6.91 -7.44 3.04
N ASP A 252 -6.02 -6.72 2.34
CA ASP A 252 -5.42 -7.06 1.06
C ASP A 252 -6.32 -6.82 -0.16
N MET A 253 -5.80 -7.14 -1.35
CA MET A 253 -6.39 -6.86 -2.65
C MET A 253 -7.76 -7.52 -2.87
N VAL A 254 -8.55 -6.97 -3.80
CA VAL A 254 -9.79 -7.62 -4.28
C VAL A 254 -9.46 -8.66 -5.34
N CYS A 255 -9.70 -9.94 -5.05
CA CYS A 255 -9.59 -11.04 -6.02
C CYS A 255 -10.94 -11.25 -6.74
N LEU A 256 -11.17 -10.65 -7.91
CA LEU A 256 -12.31 -11.08 -8.72
C LEU A 256 -11.95 -12.45 -9.32
N PHE A 257 -12.57 -13.51 -8.78
CA PHE A 257 -12.36 -14.88 -9.23
C PHE A 257 -12.49 -14.95 -10.76
N GLN A 258 -11.59 -15.69 -11.42
CA GLN A 258 -11.69 -15.94 -12.86
C GLN A 258 -12.85 -16.92 -13.14
N THR A 259 -14.08 -16.47 -12.97
CA THR A 259 -15.23 -17.13 -13.57
C THR A 259 -15.89 -16.21 -14.59
N LEU A 260 -16.28 -16.78 -15.73
CA LEU A 260 -16.86 -16.06 -16.87
C LEU A 260 -18.17 -15.31 -16.51
N HIS A 261 -18.71 -15.49 -15.30
CA HIS A 261 -19.97 -14.93 -14.82
C HIS A 261 -19.81 -14.44 -13.38
N PHE A 262 -20.27 -13.22 -13.08
CA PHE A 262 -20.40 -12.74 -11.71
C PHE A 262 -21.27 -13.71 -10.90
N THR A 263 -20.63 -14.51 -10.06
CA THR A 263 -21.34 -15.42 -9.15
C THR A 263 -21.84 -14.62 -7.93
N VAL A 264 -22.82 -15.18 -7.21
CA VAL A 264 -23.26 -14.61 -5.91
C VAL A 264 -22.07 -14.45 -4.95
N GLU A 265 -21.07 -15.32 -5.06
CA GLU A 265 -19.84 -15.29 -4.26
C GLU A 265 -18.96 -14.08 -4.58
N GLU A 266 -18.85 -13.65 -5.84
CA GLU A 266 -18.11 -12.44 -6.23
C GLU A 266 -18.83 -11.15 -5.79
N MET A 267 -20.17 -11.13 -5.82
CA MET A 267 -20.95 -10.02 -5.24
C MET A 267 -20.80 -9.96 -3.71
N LEU A 268 -20.76 -11.11 -3.05
CA LEU A 268 -20.47 -11.20 -1.61
C LEU A 268 -19.03 -10.78 -1.33
N LEU A 269 -18.05 -11.16 -2.13
CA LEU A 269 -16.67 -10.71 -2.00
C LEU A 269 -16.58 -9.20 -2.03
N PHE A 270 -17.19 -8.56 -3.04
CA PHE A 270 -17.20 -7.11 -3.13
C PHE A 270 -17.88 -6.51 -1.91
N ASN A 271 -18.99 -7.06 -1.45
CA ASN A 271 -19.67 -6.56 -0.25
C ASN A 271 -18.84 -6.77 1.03
N GLU A 272 -18.28 -7.96 1.26
CA GLU A 272 -17.50 -8.32 2.45
C GLU A 272 -16.16 -7.59 2.48
N LEU A 273 -15.35 -7.62 1.42
CA LEU A 273 -14.08 -6.87 1.37
C LEU A 273 -14.30 -5.36 1.43
N THR A 274 -15.33 -4.82 0.77
CA THR A 274 -15.64 -3.38 0.88
C THR A 274 -16.14 -3.05 2.28
N ASN A 275 -16.91 -3.93 2.93
CA ASN A 275 -17.30 -3.75 4.34
C ASN A 275 -16.11 -3.90 5.29
N LEU A 276 -15.10 -4.72 4.97
CA LEU A 276 -13.85 -4.89 5.73
C LEU A 276 -12.91 -3.69 5.58
N LEU A 277 -12.87 -3.07 4.40
CA LEU A 277 -12.23 -1.76 4.16
C LEU A 277 -13.03 -0.61 4.80
N CYS A 278 -14.36 -0.76 4.93
CA CYS A 278 -15.28 0.26 5.43
C CYS A 278 -15.83 0.01 6.83
N ILE A 279 -15.28 -0.90 7.65
CA ILE A 279 -15.78 -1.24 9.00
C ILE A 279 -15.82 0.04 9.85
N PHE A 280 -16.89 0.79 10.07
CA PHE A 280 -18.26 0.80 9.60
C PHE A 280 -18.56 2.25 9.16
N ARG A 281 -19.31 2.45 8.07
CA ARG A 281 -20.02 3.72 7.83
C ARG A 281 -20.79 4.03 9.11
N VAL A 282 -20.34 5.01 9.88
CA VAL A 282 -21.03 5.52 11.06
C VAL A 282 -22.48 5.72 10.64
N ARG A 283 -23.40 4.90 11.16
CA ARG A 283 -24.82 5.25 11.16
C ARG A 283 -24.88 6.60 11.84
N ARG A 284 -25.17 7.65 11.07
CA ARG A 284 -25.78 8.84 11.64
C ARG A 284 -27.13 8.47 12.23
#